data_AF-A0A1D8QZZ8-F1
#
_entry.id   AF-A0A1D8QZZ8-F1
#
_cell.length_a   1.000
_cell.length_b   1.000
_cell.length_c   1.000
_cell.angle_alpha   90.00
_cell.angle_beta   90.00
_cell.angle_gamma   90.00
#
_symmetry.space_group_name_H-M   'P 1'
#
loop_
_entity.id
_entity.type
_entity.pdbx_description
1 polymer ?
#
loop_
_entity_poly.entity_id
_entity_poly.type
_entity_poly.pdbx_seq_one_letter_code
_entity_poly.pdbx_strand_id
1 'polypeptide(L)'
;MVASGVTTAQPVAFASNGLEGRYATALYDLAAEQRQLDAVLDEGAALARLIDESAPLRTVLEDRRLDILVSRKAVLAVLEAQGFGQTLRNFVGVVADNRRLSVLRRILAALDALAVSRRGEVVAEVASAYPLTPEQRAQVQARLAEAGYSRINIRERVDSSLLGGLVVRVGAKLYDASLKTRLFRLHYAMKGAA
;
A
#
# COMPACT_ATOMS: atom_id res chain seq x y z
N MET A 1 1.21 -30.72 -12.84
CA MET A 1 2.44 -30.04 -12.38
C MET A 1 2.54 -28.73 -13.14
N VAL A 2 1.88 -27.67 -12.67
CA VAL A 2 1.99 -26.31 -13.25
C VAL A 2 2.25 -25.35 -12.10
N ALA A 3 3.30 -24.56 -12.28
CA ALA A 3 3.97 -23.77 -11.27
C ALA A 3 3.10 -22.66 -10.68
N SER A 4 3.23 -22.53 -9.36
CA SER A 4 2.71 -21.46 -8.52
C SER A 4 3.19 -20.09 -9.00
N GLY A 5 2.28 -19.28 -9.55
CA GLY A 5 2.46 -17.86 -9.75
C GLY A 5 2.19 -17.13 -8.44
N VAL A 6 3.22 -16.96 -7.60
CA VAL A 6 3.15 -16.06 -6.44
C VAL A 6 3.21 -14.63 -6.96
N THR A 7 2.05 -14.00 -7.09
CA THR A 7 1.91 -12.55 -7.25
C THR A 7 2.56 -11.88 -6.04
N THR A 8 3.82 -11.48 -6.18
CA THR A 8 4.53 -10.69 -5.19
C THR A 8 3.95 -9.29 -5.24
N ALA A 9 3.03 -8.98 -4.32
CA ALA A 9 2.57 -7.63 -4.07
C ALA A 9 3.79 -6.77 -3.68
N GLN A 10 4.30 -6.02 -4.66
CA GLN A 10 5.39 -5.08 -4.42
C GLN A 10 4.91 -3.98 -3.47
N PRO A 11 5.71 -3.60 -2.46
CA PRO A 11 5.41 -2.45 -1.62
C PRO A 11 5.48 -1.19 -2.49
N VAL A 12 4.33 -0.57 -2.73
CA VAL A 12 4.23 0.67 -3.51
C VAL A 12 4.80 1.79 -2.66
N ALA A 13 6.10 2.04 -2.79
CA ALA A 13 6.73 3.22 -2.21
C ALA A 13 6.11 4.46 -2.86
N PHE A 14 5.75 5.44 -2.02
CA PHE A 14 5.14 6.68 -2.46
C PHE A 14 6.11 7.53 -3.26
N ALA A 15 6.04 7.42 -4.58
CA ALA A 15 6.72 8.35 -5.48
C ALA A 15 5.69 9.40 -5.95
N SER A 16 5.73 10.59 -5.35
CA SER A 16 4.93 11.75 -5.77
C SER A 16 5.21 12.20 -7.22
N ASN A 17 6.35 11.79 -7.80
CA ASN A 17 6.74 12.07 -9.18
C ASN A 17 6.06 11.16 -10.23
N GLY A 18 5.36 10.10 -9.81
CA GLY A 18 4.63 9.22 -10.71
C GLY A 18 3.35 9.88 -11.23
N LEU A 19 2.93 9.51 -12.44
CA LEU A 19 1.64 9.91 -13.00
C LEU A 19 0.51 9.52 -12.03
N GLU A 20 0.63 8.34 -11.42
CA GLU A 20 -0.28 7.79 -10.42
C GLU A 20 -0.36 8.68 -9.16
N GLY A 21 0.79 9.16 -8.70
CA GLY A 21 0.90 10.02 -7.53
C GLY A 21 0.24 11.39 -7.73
N ARG A 22 0.30 11.95 -8.95
CA ARG A 22 -0.37 13.23 -9.26
C ARG A 22 -1.89 13.11 -9.23
N TYR A 23 -2.44 12.02 -9.81
CA TYR A 23 -3.89 11.77 -9.74
C TYR A 23 -4.36 11.44 -8.33
N ALA A 24 -3.60 10.64 -7.59
CA ALA A 24 -3.90 10.33 -6.20
C ALA A 24 -3.90 11.59 -5.32
N THR A 25 -2.93 12.48 -5.53
CA THR A 25 -2.87 13.76 -4.80
C THR A 25 -4.05 14.66 -5.14
N ALA A 26 -4.40 14.80 -6.44
CA ALA A 26 -5.54 15.59 -6.86
C ALA A 26 -6.88 15.06 -6.30
N LEU A 27 -7.06 13.73 -6.26
CA LEU A 27 -8.25 13.12 -5.66
C LEU A 27 -8.30 13.33 -4.14
N TYR A 28 -7.15 13.20 -3.48
CA TYR A 28 -7.04 13.45 -2.04
C TYR A 28 -7.36 14.91 -1.70
N ASP A 29 -6.80 15.86 -2.43
CA ASP A 29 -7.04 17.30 -2.22
C ASP A 29 -8.52 17.64 -2.47
N LEU A 30 -9.12 17.12 -3.54
CA LEU A 30 -10.56 17.29 -3.83
C LEU A 30 -11.45 16.71 -2.71
N ALA A 31 -11.12 15.51 -2.22
CA ALA A 31 -11.85 14.88 -1.12
C ALA A 31 -11.68 15.66 0.21
N ALA A 32 -10.51 16.27 0.42
CA ALA A 32 -10.22 17.10 1.58
C ALA A 32 -11.03 18.41 1.56
N GLU A 33 -11.08 19.08 0.41
CA GLU A 33 -11.90 20.29 0.19
C GLU A 33 -13.39 20.01 0.44
N GLN A 34 -13.87 18.85 0.00
CA GLN A 34 -15.27 18.45 0.18
C GLN A 34 -15.59 17.86 1.56
N ARG A 35 -14.59 17.74 2.45
CA ARG A 35 -14.71 17.07 3.77
C ARG A 35 -15.27 15.64 3.67
N GLN A 36 -15.01 14.96 2.57
CA GLN A 36 -15.45 13.59 2.28
C GLN A 36 -14.26 12.61 2.19
N LEU A 37 -13.10 12.99 2.75
CA LEU A 37 -11.88 12.18 2.73
C LEU A 37 -12.13 10.72 3.12
N ASP A 38 -12.76 10.48 4.27
CA ASP A 38 -12.95 9.13 4.79
C ASP A 38 -13.85 8.29 3.88
N ALA A 39 -14.95 8.88 3.40
CA ALA A 39 -15.85 8.24 2.45
C ALA A 39 -15.15 7.91 1.12
N VAL A 40 -14.39 8.84 0.55
CA VAL A 40 -13.67 8.62 -0.71
C VAL A 40 -12.57 7.58 -0.57
N LEU A 41 -11.92 7.49 0.59
CA LEU A 41 -10.92 6.45 0.87
C LEU A 41 -11.57 5.07 0.98
N ASP A 42 -12.67 4.96 1.70
CA ASP A 42 -13.41 3.69 1.84
C ASP A 42 -13.97 3.23 0.48
N GLU A 43 -14.54 4.16 -0.28
CA GLU A 43 -15.02 3.92 -1.65
C GLU A 43 -13.87 3.52 -2.59
N GLY A 44 -12.71 4.19 -2.50
CA GLY A 44 -11.52 3.87 -3.28
C GLY A 44 -10.98 2.47 -2.98
N ALA A 45 -10.95 2.07 -1.70
CA ALA A 45 -10.55 0.74 -1.28
C ALA A 45 -11.54 -0.34 -1.74
N ALA A 46 -12.84 -0.07 -1.67
CA ALA A 46 -13.87 -0.96 -2.20
C ALA A 46 -13.77 -1.13 -3.73
N LEU A 47 -13.52 -0.04 -4.47
CA LEU A 47 -13.27 -0.11 -5.91
C LEU A 47 -12.02 -0.92 -6.24
N ALA A 48 -10.93 -0.76 -5.47
CA ALA A 48 -9.72 -1.54 -5.68
C ALA A 48 -9.95 -3.05 -5.49
N ARG A 49 -10.75 -3.44 -4.49
CA ARG A 49 -11.14 -4.84 -4.25
C ARG A 49 -12.02 -5.38 -5.37
N LEU A 50 -13.01 -4.60 -5.79
CA LEU A 50 -13.92 -4.98 -6.87
C LEU A 50 -13.17 -5.22 -8.19
N ILE A 51 -12.15 -4.38 -8.47
CA ILE A 51 -11.25 -4.60 -9.61
C ILE A 51 -10.46 -5.89 -9.43
N ASP A 52 -9.98 -6.22 -8.23
CA ASP A 52 -9.24 -7.48 -7.98
C ASP A 52 -10.09 -8.72 -8.15
N GLU A 53 -11.32 -8.70 -7.64
CA GLU A 53 -12.24 -9.83 -7.63
C GLU A 53 -12.83 -10.09 -9.02
N SER A 54 -12.99 -9.05 -9.84
CA SER A 54 -13.66 -9.14 -11.13
C SER A 54 -12.66 -9.19 -12.30
N ALA A 55 -12.26 -10.40 -12.70
CA ALA A 55 -11.49 -10.64 -13.93
C ALA A 55 -12.04 -9.95 -15.22
N PRO A 56 -13.37 -9.93 -15.50
CA PRO A 56 -13.89 -9.23 -16.68
C PRO A 56 -13.67 -7.71 -16.63
N LEU A 57 -13.80 -7.11 -15.44
CA LEU A 57 -13.52 -5.69 -15.23
C LEU A 57 -12.06 -5.36 -15.45
N ARG A 58 -11.14 -6.19 -14.97
CA ARG A 58 -9.69 -6.02 -15.23
C ARG A 58 -9.38 -6.05 -16.71
N THR A 59 -9.97 -7.00 -17.44
CA THR A 59 -9.77 -7.13 -18.88
C THR A 59 -10.24 -5.87 -19.61
N VAL A 60 -11.40 -5.32 -19.25
CA VAL A 60 -11.93 -4.07 -19.83
C VAL A 60 -11.05 -2.86 -19.47
N LEU A 61 -10.50 -2.80 -18.25
CA LEU A 61 -9.62 -1.72 -17.82
C LEU A 61 -8.24 -1.77 -18.48
N GLU A 62 -7.74 -2.96 -18.77
CA GLU A 62 -6.44 -3.19 -19.42
C GLU A 62 -6.53 -3.10 -20.95
N ASP A 63 -7.69 -3.38 -21.55
CA ASP A 63 -7.90 -3.34 -22.98
C ASP A 63 -7.97 -1.90 -23.53
N ARG A 64 -6.87 -1.48 -24.15
CA ARG A 64 -6.72 -0.16 -24.78
C ARG A 64 -7.41 -0.04 -26.14
N ARG A 65 -7.94 -1.13 -26.68
CA ARG A 65 -8.60 -1.16 -28.00
C ARG A 65 -10.08 -0.79 -27.93
N LEU A 66 -10.66 -0.80 -26.73
CA LEU A 66 -12.04 -0.40 -26.52
C LEU A 66 -12.20 1.11 -26.69
N ASP A 67 -13.34 1.50 -27.28
CA ASP A 67 -13.69 2.90 -27.42
C ASP A 67 -13.87 3.55 -26.04
N ILE A 68 -13.40 4.79 -25.90
CA ILE A 68 -13.41 5.55 -24.64
C ILE A 68 -14.83 5.65 -24.09
N LEU A 69 -15.81 5.89 -24.97
CA LEU A 69 -17.21 6.04 -24.59
C LEU A 69 -17.80 4.74 -24.04
N VAL A 70 -17.45 3.61 -24.63
CA VAL A 70 -17.92 2.28 -24.19
C VAL A 70 -17.29 1.92 -22.85
N SER A 71 -15.98 2.06 -22.71
CA SER A 71 -15.27 1.78 -21.45
C SER A 71 -15.71 2.71 -20.32
N ARG A 72 -15.89 4.00 -20.60
CA ARG A 72 -16.43 4.96 -19.62
C ARG A 72 -17.82 4.56 -19.16
N LYS A 73 -18.73 4.25 -20.09
CA LYS A 73 -20.10 3.88 -19.75
C LYS A 73 -20.15 2.58 -18.94
N ALA A 74 -19.34 1.60 -19.30
CA ALA A 74 -19.24 0.33 -18.57
C ALA A 74 -18.76 0.54 -17.12
N VAL A 75 -17.68 1.31 -16.95
CA VAL A 75 -17.13 1.58 -15.61
C VAL A 75 -18.09 2.43 -14.77
N LEU A 76 -18.71 3.47 -15.34
CA LEU A 76 -19.69 4.28 -14.63
C LEU A 76 -20.94 3.47 -14.23
N ALA A 77 -21.43 2.58 -15.10
CA ALA A 77 -22.57 1.72 -14.76
C ALA A 77 -22.25 0.77 -13.59
N VAL A 78 -21.03 0.23 -13.54
CA VAL A 78 -20.58 -0.58 -12.39
C VAL A 78 -20.49 0.26 -11.13
N LEU A 79 -19.99 1.50 -11.23
CA LEU A 79 -19.89 2.38 -10.08
C LEU A 79 -21.27 2.81 -9.54
N GLU A 80 -22.24 3.04 -10.43
CA GLU A 80 -23.62 3.36 -10.07
C GLU A 80 -24.33 2.17 -9.44
N ALA A 81 -24.15 0.96 -9.98
CA ALA A 81 -24.73 -0.25 -9.41
C ALA A 81 -24.25 -0.54 -7.98
N GLN A 82 -23.04 -0.10 -7.64
CA GLN A 82 -22.43 -0.26 -6.32
C GLN A 82 -22.69 0.94 -5.39
N GLY A 83 -23.34 2.00 -5.87
CA GLY A 83 -23.70 3.17 -5.06
C GLY A 83 -22.54 4.10 -4.70
N PHE A 84 -21.45 4.12 -5.48
CA PHE A 84 -20.31 5.00 -5.21
C PHE A 84 -20.65 6.49 -5.36
N GLY A 85 -20.02 7.33 -4.54
CA GLY A 85 -20.22 8.77 -4.49
C GLY A 85 -19.94 9.48 -5.82
N GLN A 86 -20.56 10.64 -6.01
CA GLN A 86 -20.41 11.44 -7.23
C GLN A 86 -18.95 11.84 -7.49
N THR A 87 -18.18 12.08 -6.42
CA THR A 87 -16.79 12.51 -6.49
C THR A 87 -15.90 11.42 -7.09
N LEU A 88 -16.06 10.17 -6.65
CA LEU A 88 -15.32 9.04 -7.21
C LEU A 88 -15.75 8.75 -8.65
N ARG A 89 -17.06 8.82 -8.95
CA ARG A 89 -17.59 8.64 -10.32
C ARG A 89 -17.03 9.68 -11.29
N ASN A 90 -17.00 10.95 -10.89
CA ASN A 90 -16.42 12.03 -11.69
C ASN A 90 -14.93 11.80 -11.93
N PHE A 91 -14.19 11.41 -10.90
CA PHE A 91 -12.76 11.12 -11.01
C PHE A 91 -12.49 9.98 -11.98
N VAL A 92 -13.21 8.86 -11.85
CA VAL A 92 -13.06 7.72 -12.75
C VAL A 92 -13.46 8.09 -14.19
N GLY A 93 -14.47 8.95 -14.37
CA GLY A 93 -14.81 9.54 -15.66
C GLY A 93 -13.65 10.31 -16.31
N VAL A 94 -12.97 11.16 -15.55
CA VAL A 94 -11.78 11.89 -16.03
C VAL A 94 -10.64 10.93 -16.37
N VAL A 95 -10.41 9.89 -15.57
CA VAL A 95 -9.39 8.86 -15.85
C VAL A 95 -9.73 8.07 -17.11
N ALA A 96 -11.03 7.80 -17.35
CA ALA A 96 -11.53 7.19 -18.57
C ALA A 96 -11.29 8.05 -19.81
N ASP A 97 -11.64 9.34 -19.73
CA ASP A 97 -11.45 10.30 -20.83
C ASP A 97 -9.97 10.45 -21.21
N ASN A 98 -9.07 10.35 -20.24
CA ASN A 98 -7.63 10.40 -20.46
C ASN A 98 -7.01 9.07 -20.96
N ARG A 99 -7.81 8.03 -21.26
CA ARG A 99 -7.34 6.67 -21.62
C ARG A 99 -6.41 6.04 -20.57
N ARG A 100 -6.59 6.37 -19.29
CA ARG A 100 -5.71 5.96 -18.18
C ARG A 100 -6.32 4.89 -17.27
N LEU A 101 -7.39 4.22 -17.73
CA LEU A 101 -8.09 3.17 -16.97
C LEU A 101 -7.18 2.00 -16.54
N SER A 102 -6.22 1.61 -17.39
CA SER A 102 -5.23 0.57 -17.04
C SER A 102 -4.38 0.90 -15.80
N VAL A 103 -4.27 2.19 -15.46
CA VAL A 103 -3.48 2.68 -14.32
C VAL A 103 -4.38 2.98 -13.11
N LEU A 104 -5.72 2.90 -13.25
CA LEU A 104 -6.68 3.21 -12.20
C LEU A 104 -6.39 2.43 -10.91
N ARG A 105 -6.07 1.14 -11.02
CA ARG A 105 -5.71 0.33 -9.85
C ARG A 105 -4.47 0.85 -9.13
N ARG A 106 -3.46 1.28 -9.88
CA ARG A 106 -2.22 1.84 -9.30
C ARG A 106 -2.45 3.22 -8.69
N ILE A 107 -3.36 4.01 -9.27
CA ILE A 107 -3.81 5.30 -8.71
C ILE A 107 -4.53 5.08 -7.38
N LEU A 108 -5.42 4.08 -7.27
CA LEU A 108 -6.11 3.77 -6.00
C LEU A 108 -5.12 3.31 -4.92
N ALA A 109 -4.16 2.45 -5.28
CA ALA A 109 -3.09 2.06 -4.35
C ALA A 109 -2.22 3.27 -3.93
N ALA A 110 -2.00 4.21 -4.84
CA ALA A 110 -1.35 5.48 -4.53
C ALA A 110 -2.25 6.40 -3.67
N LEU A 111 -3.58 6.35 -3.78
CA LEU A 111 -4.44 7.11 -2.88
C LEU A 111 -4.33 6.60 -1.44
N ASP A 112 -4.44 5.28 -1.26
CA ASP A 112 -4.45 4.65 0.05
C ASP A 112 -3.21 5.00 0.85
N ALA A 113 -2.02 4.82 0.27
CA ALA A 113 -0.82 5.03 1.04
C ALA A 113 -0.35 6.51 1.06
N LEU A 114 -0.97 7.40 0.26
CA LEU A 114 -0.90 8.85 0.48
C LEU A 114 -1.71 9.21 1.73
N ALA A 115 -2.90 8.63 1.87
CA ALA A 115 -3.73 8.84 3.05
C ALA A 115 -3.04 8.33 4.32
N VAL A 116 -2.42 7.15 4.28
CA VAL A 116 -1.58 6.63 5.38
C VAL A 116 -0.45 7.62 5.71
N SER A 117 0.28 8.11 4.71
CA SER A 117 1.36 9.07 4.91
C SER A 117 0.88 10.41 5.47
N ARG A 118 -0.28 10.91 5.04
CA ARG A 118 -0.86 12.20 5.48
C ARG A 118 -1.52 12.12 6.85
N ARG A 119 -2.11 10.97 7.20
CA ARG A 119 -2.63 10.67 8.55
C ARG A 119 -1.52 10.46 9.58
N GLY A 120 -0.26 10.45 9.15
CA GLY A 120 0.89 10.19 10.04
C GLY A 120 0.94 8.74 10.53
N GLU A 121 0.25 7.83 9.84
CA GLU A 121 0.36 6.41 10.10
C GLU A 121 1.68 5.92 9.51
N VAL A 122 2.66 5.71 10.37
CA VAL A 122 3.95 5.18 9.92
C VAL A 122 3.81 3.66 9.86
N VAL A 123 3.89 3.10 8.65
CA VAL A 123 3.90 1.65 8.49
C VAL A 123 5.26 1.14 8.99
N ALA A 124 5.23 0.38 10.08
CA ALA A 124 6.40 -0.33 10.58
C ALA A 124 6.33 -1.77 10.07
N GLU A 125 7.27 -2.15 9.19
CA GLU A 125 7.47 -3.55 8.83
C GLU A 125 8.33 -4.19 9.92
N VAL A 126 7.75 -5.12 10.66
CA VAL A 126 8.45 -5.89 11.70
C VAL A 126 8.73 -7.27 11.13
N ALA A 127 10.00 -7.53 10.83
CA ALA A 127 10.48 -8.85 10.47
C ALA A 127 10.96 -9.60 11.73
N SER A 128 10.34 -10.74 12.01
CA SER A 128 10.65 -11.59 13.16
C SER A 128 10.91 -13.03 12.75
N ALA A 129 11.80 -13.71 13.48
CA ALA A 129 12.12 -15.13 13.26
C ALA A 129 10.92 -16.07 13.55
N TYR A 130 10.08 -15.66 14.50
CA TYR A 130 8.88 -16.36 14.94
C TYR A 130 7.69 -15.40 14.91
N PRO A 131 6.45 -15.89 14.72
CA PRO A 131 5.26 -15.07 14.88
C PRO A 131 5.25 -14.41 16.26
N LEU A 132 5.01 -13.10 16.31
CA LEU A 132 5.03 -12.36 17.57
C LEU A 132 3.83 -12.77 18.43
N THR A 133 4.06 -12.95 19.73
CA THR A 133 2.97 -13.06 20.69
C THR A 133 2.32 -11.68 20.91
N PRO A 134 1.03 -11.62 21.31
CA PRO A 134 0.35 -10.34 21.55
C PRO A 134 1.07 -9.44 22.57
N GLU A 135 1.74 -10.04 23.56
CA GLU A 135 2.57 -9.33 24.54
C GLU A 135 3.81 -8.67 23.90
N GLN A 136 4.49 -9.39 23.00
CA GLN A 136 5.65 -8.86 22.29
C GLN A 136 5.23 -7.76 21.30
N ARG A 137 4.08 -7.91 20.65
CA ARG A 137 3.50 -6.87 19.78
C ARG A 137 3.24 -5.58 20.55
N ALA A 138 2.66 -5.67 21.74
CA ALA A 138 2.40 -4.52 22.61
C ALA A 138 3.70 -3.85 23.07
N GLN A 139 4.73 -4.62 23.43
CA GLN A 139 6.04 -4.07 23.78
C GLN A 139 6.71 -3.35 22.61
N VAL A 140 6.66 -3.92 21.40
CA VAL A 140 7.19 -3.28 20.19
C VAL A 140 6.45 -1.99 19.89
N GLN A 141 5.11 -1.99 20.02
CA GLN A 141 4.31 -0.80 19.85
C GLN A 141 4.65 0.30 20.87
N ALA A 142 4.83 -0.06 22.14
CA ALA A 142 5.25 0.88 23.19
C ALA A 142 6.63 1.47 22.91
N ARG A 143 7.61 0.63 22.52
CA ARG A 143 8.97 1.09 22.16
C ARG A 143 9.00 2.00 20.94
N LEU A 144 8.15 1.73 19.96
CA LEU A 144 8.05 2.59 18.78
C LEU A 144 7.28 3.89 19.07
N ALA A 145 6.31 3.87 20.00
CA ALA A 145 5.66 5.07 20.51
C ALA A 145 6.65 5.96 21.27
N GLU A 146 7.51 5.38 22.12
CA GLU A 146 8.63 6.07 22.79
C GLU A 146 9.61 6.69 21.78
N ALA A 147 9.83 6.02 20.64
CA ALA A 147 10.68 6.51 19.56
C ALA A 147 10.05 7.65 18.72
N GLY A 148 8.85 8.12 19.08
CA GLY A 148 8.18 9.27 18.48
C GLY A 148 7.17 8.94 17.37
N TYR A 149 6.74 7.68 17.24
CA TYR A 149 5.74 7.27 16.25
C TYR A 149 4.40 6.97 16.94
N SER A 150 3.49 7.95 16.96
CA SER A 150 2.24 7.88 17.74
C SER A 150 1.11 7.07 17.09
N ARG A 151 1.19 6.77 15.79
CA ARG A 151 0.22 5.95 15.05
C ARG A 151 0.98 5.03 14.10
N ILE A 152 1.13 3.78 14.48
CA ILE A 152 1.93 2.80 13.75
C ILE A 152 1.03 1.67 13.30
N ASN A 153 0.98 1.45 12.00
CA ASN A 153 0.38 0.25 11.46
C ASN A 153 1.49 -0.81 11.31
N ILE A 154 1.50 -1.79 12.22
CA ILE A 154 2.52 -2.84 12.27
C ILE A 154 2.18 -3.91 11.23
N ARG A 155 2.99 -4.01 10.18
CA ARG A 155 2.97 -5.13 9.23
C ARG A 155 3.99 -6.17 9.68
N GLU A 156 3.50 -7.30 10.15
CA GLU A 156 4.34 -8.40 10.62
C GLU A 156 4.73 -9.31 9.45
N ARG A 157 6.02 -9.60 9.32
CA ARG A 157 6.55 -10.54 8.34
C ARG A 157 7.42 -11.56 9.07
N VAL A 158 7.05 -12.83 8.98
CA VAL A 158 7.87 -13.91 9.55
C VAL A 158 8.97 -14.26 8.54
N ASP A 159 10.22 -14.09 8.94
CA ASP A 159 11.40 -14.48 8.15
C ASP A 159 12.27 -15.42 8.99
N SER A 160 12.18 -16.71 8.69
CA SER A 160 12.95 -17.77 9.36
C SER A 160 14.46 -17.71 9.06
N SER A 161 14.91 -16.85 8.13
CA SER A 161 16.33 -16.57 7.88
C SER A 161 16.97 -15.75 9.01
N LEU A 162 16.15 -15.11 9.84
CA LEU A 162 16.58 -14.50 11.09
C LEU A 162 16.80 -15.62 12.10
N LEU A 163 18.06 -15.87 12.48
CA LEU A 163 18.43 -16.83 13.53
C LEU A 163 17.87 -16.47 14.92
N GLY A 164 17.30 -15.26 15.04
CA GLY A 164 16.63 -14.73 16.23
C GLY A 164 16.75 -13.20 16.29
N GLY A 165 15.84 -12.56 17.02
CA GLY A 165 15.76 -11.10 17.15
C GLY A 165 14.72 -10.45 16.24
N LEU A 166 14.66 -9.12 16.31
CA LEU A 166 13.65 -8.29 15.65
C LEU A 166 14.32 -7.31 14.69
N VAL A 167 13.82 -7.21 13.47
CA VAL A 167 14.20 -6.14 12.54
C VAL A 167 12.96 -5.29 12.29
N VAL A 168 13.01 -4.03 12.69
CA VAL A 168 11.89 -3.10 12.49
C VAL A 168 12.29 -2.05 11.47
N ARG A 169 11.59 -2.01 10.34
CA ARG A 169 11.76 -1.01 9.31
C ARG A 169 10.62 -0.01 9.40
N VAL A 170 10.95 1.24 9.69
CA VAL A 170 10.02 2.36 9.84
C VAL A 170 10.34 3.38 8.76
N GLY A 171 9.65 3.32 7.62
CA GLY A 171 9.96 4.13 6.45
C GLY A 171 11.41 3.93 5.96
N ALA A 172 12.27 4.93 6.18
CA ALA A 172 13.70 4.90 5.83
C ALA A 172 14.63 4.49 6.99
N LYS A 173 14.13 4.39 8.22
CA LYS A 173 14.92 3.99 9.39
C LYS A 173 14.79 2.49 9.62
N LEU A 174 15.93 1.81 9.76
CA LEU A 174 16.01 0.38 10.00
C LEU A 174 16.60 0.14 11.40
N TYR A 175 15.78 -0.41 12.29
CA TYR A 175 16.17 -0.81 13.63
C TYR A 175 16.43 -2.33 13.60
N ASP A 176 17.70 -2.70 13.47
CA ASP A 176 18.12 -4.09 13.45
C ASP A 176 18.62 -4.53 14.84
N ALA A 177 17.82 -5.36 15.50
CA ALA A 177 18.20 -6.06 16.73
C ALA A 177 18.38 -7.58 16.50
N SER A 178 18.64 -8.01 15.25
CA SER A 178 18.83 -9.41 14.91
C SER A 178 20.15 -9.97 15.46
N LEU A 179 20.11 -11.23 15.91
CA LEU A 179 21.28 -11.97 16.38
C LEU A 179 22.27 -12.22 15.24
N LYS A 180 21.77 -12.34 14.00
CA LYS A 180 22.59 -12.50 12.79
C LYS A 180 23.54 -11.31 12.62
N THR A 181 23.04 -10.09 12.74
CA THR A 181 23.88 -8.88 12.61
C THR A 181 24.85 -8.73 13.78
N ARG A 182 24.45 -9.10 15.02
CA ARG A 182 25.38 -9.09 16.17
C ARG A 182 26.53 -10.08 16.00
N LEU A 183 26.25 -11.31 15.56
CA LEU A 183 27.27 -12.32 15.28
C LEU A 183 28.16 -11.92 14.11
N PHE A 184 27.59 -11.33 13.06
CA PHE A 184 28.37 -10.86 11.91
C PHE A 184 29.31 -9.71 12.30
N ARG A 185 28.85 -8.76 13.12
CA ARG A 185 29.70 -7.69 13.68
C ARG A 185 30.82 -8.24 14.55
N LEU A 186 30.55 -9.26 15.38
CA LEU A 186 31.57 -9.89 16.21
C LEU A 186 32.61 -10.64 15.37
N HIS A 187 32.16 -11.41 14.37
CA HIS A 187 33.05 -12.11 13.45
C HIS A 187 33.93 -11.12 12.67
N TYR A 188 33.37 -10.00 12.22
CA TYR A 188 34.11 -8.96 11.52
C TYR A 188 35.10 -8.25 12.45
N ALA A 189 34.72 -7.93 13.68
CA ALA A 189 35.63 -7.36 14.67
C ALA A 189 36.80 -8.30 15.00
N MET A 190 36.57 -9.62 15.03
CA MET A 190 37.63 -10.61 15.21
C MET A 190 38.51 -10.82 13.96
N LYS A 191 38.01 -10.54 12.75
CA LYS A 191 38.80 -10.59 11.51
C LYS A 191 39.54 -9.29 11.19
N GLY A 192 39.08 -8.16 11.69
CA GLY A 192 39.67 -6.83 11.46
C GLY A 192 40.67 -6.37 12.52
N ALA A 193 40.90 -7.17 13.56
CA ALA A 193 41.99 -6.97 14.51
C ALA A 193 43.24 -7.71 14.01
N ALA A 194 43.86 -7.18 12.96
CA ALA A 194 45.19 -7.54 12.48
C ALA A 194 45.93 -6.28 12.05
#